data_AF-A0A960RI52-F1
#
_entry.id   AF-A0A960RI52-F1
#
_cell.length_a   1.000
_cell.length_b   1.000
_cell.length_c   1.000
_cell.angle_alpha   90.00
_cell.angle_beta   90.00
_cell.angle_gamma   90.00
#
_symmetry.space_group_name_H-M   'P 1'
#
loop_
_entity.id
_entity.type
_entity.pdbx_description
1 polymer ?
#
loop_
_entity_poly.entity_id
_entity_poly.type
_entity_poly.pdbx_seq_one_letter_code
_entity_poly.pdbx_strand_id
1 'polypeptide(L)'
;ITSPNQADTDNDGVPDGEEIYAGTDPNQMASRFEMVTASVNPEGERWLQWNTVSGRVYHLQAASNAVAGDWAMNQTFLATSAVSWIHDTNAPSDLLYYRVRVLADE
;
A
#
# COMPACT_ATOMS: atom_id res chain seq x y z
N ILE A 1 5.36 -14.34 18.25
CA ILE A 1 6.06 -13.71 19.39
C ILE A 1 7.21 -12.96 18.72
N THR A 2 7.20 -11.63 18.75
CA THR A 2 8.31 -10.82 18.25
C THR A 2 9.52 -11.00 19.15
N SER A 3 10.72 -11.03 18.59
CA SER A 3 11.95 -11.16 19.35
C SER A 3 12.43 -9.76 19.75
N PRO A 4 12.41 -9.35 21.04
CA PRO A 4 12.78 -7.99 21.43
C PRO A 4 14.24 -7.59 21.10
N ASN A 5 15.07 -8.56 20.69
CA ASN A 5 16.46 -8.36 20.26
C ASN A 5 16.63 -8.37 18.72
N GLN A 6 15.59 -8.70 17.96
CA GLN A 6 15.54 -8.60 16.50
C GLN A 6 14.38 -7.67 16.14
N ALA A 7 14.70 -6.49 15.62
CA ALA A 7 13.68 -5.52 15.25
C ALA A 7 12.83 -5.95 14.02
N ASP A 8 13.27 -6.99 13.32
CA ASP A 8 12.67 -7.64 12.16
C ASP A 8 12.80 -9.16 12.42
N THR A 9 11.72 -9.79 12.88
CA THR A 9 11.72 -11.15 13.44
C THR A 9 11.74 -12.21 12.33
N ASP A 10 11.15 -11.95 11.17
CA ASP A 10 11.13 -12.89 10.05
C ASP A 10 12.15 -12.59 8.94
N ASN A 11 12.89 -11.49 9.07
CA ASN A 11 13.97 -11.05 8.19
C ASN A 11 13.49 -10.73 6.76
N ASP A 12 12.28 -10.18 6.61
CA ASP A 12 11.75 -9.71 5.32
C ASP A 12 12.19 -8.27 4.97
N GLY A 13 12.84 -7.58 5.90
CA GLY A 13 13.34 -6.22 5.76
C GLY A 13 12.38 -5.13 6.26
N VAL A 14 11.22 -5.50 6.79
CA VAL A 14 10.27 -4.60 7.45
C VAL A 14 10.40 -4.78 8.97
N PRO A 15 10.52 -3.69 9.76
CA PRO A 15 10.54 -3.83 11.20
C PRO A 15 9.20 -4.33 11.76
N ASP A 16 9.24 -5.21 12.77
CA ASP A 16 8.08 -5.79 13.45
C ASP A 16 7.03 -4.75 13.85
N GLY A 17 7.49 -3.56 14.27
CA GLY A 17 6.62 -2.46 14.68
C GLY A 17 5.82 -1.86 13.51
N GLU A 18 6.42 -1.77 12.32
CA GLU A 18 5.76 -1.31 11.11
C GLU A 18 4.78 -2.37 10.58
N GLU A 19 5.15 -3.64 10.70
CA GLU A 19 4.26 -4.76 10.34
C GLU A 19 3.02 -4.80 11.23
N ILE A 20 3.19 -4.71 12.55
CA ILE A 20 2.08 -4.64 13.51
C ILE A 20 1.20 -3.42 13.22
N TYR A 21 1.81 -2.27 12.91
CA TYR A 21 1.08 -1.07 12.51
C TYR A 21 0.27 -1.31 11.23
N ALA A 22 0.85 -1.97 10.23
CA ALA A 22 0.18 -2.32 8.97
C ALA A 22 -0.87 -3.45 9.14
N GLY A 23 -0.80 -4.22 10.23
CA GLY A 23 -1.63 -5.40 10.49
C GLY A 23 -1.10 -6.67 9.82
N THR A 24 0.15 -6.68 9.36
CA THR A 24 0.83 -7.88 8.84
C THR A 24 1.40 -8.72 9.99
N ASP A 25 1.97 -9.89 9.68
CA ASP A 25 2.45 -10.85 10.69
C ASP A 25 3.99 -10.85 10.72
N PRO A 26 4.63 -10.35 11.81
CA PRO A 26 6.08 -10.22 11.92
C PRO A 26 6.85 -11.54 12.03
N ASN A 27 6.14 -12.67 11.93
CA ASN A 27 6.74 -13.99 11.94
C ASN A 27 6.60 -14.68 10.56
N GLN A 28 6.10 -13.97 9.54
CA GLN A 28 5.79 -14.52 8.24
C GLN A 28 6.19 -13.56 7.11
N MET A 29 7.34 -13.82 6.49
CA MET A 29 7.89 -13.00 5.40
C MET A 29 6.95 -12.80 4.18
N ALA A 30 5.93 -13.65 4.04
CA ALA A 30 4.93 -13.54 2.99
C ALA A 30 3.77 -12.57 3.35
N SER A 31 3.59 -12.29 4.64
CA SER A 31 2.62 -11.35 5.18
C SER A 31 3.18 -9.94 5.08
N ARG A 32 3.07 -9.32 3.90
CA ARG A 32 3.64 -7.99 3.67
C ARG A 32 2.67 -7.04 2.99
N PHE A 33 2.75 -5.78 3.39
CA PHE A 33 2.01 -4.69 2.75
C PHE A 33 2.81 -4.14 1.58
N GLU A 34 2.33 -4.38 0.36
CA GLU A 34 3.05 -4.00 -0.85
C GLU A 34 2.13 -3.74 -2.03
N MET A 35 2.63 -2.95 -2.99
CA MET A 35 2.04 -2.85 -4.33
C MET A 35 2.42 -4.08 -5.14
N VAL A 36 1.44 -4.91 -5.47
CA VAL A 36 1.60 -6.17 -6.23
C VAL A 36 1.60 -5.91 -7.73
N THR A 37 0.65 -5.09 -8.20
CA THR A 37 0.54 -4.73 -9.62
C THR A 37 0.48 -3.21 -9.75
N ALA A 38 1.25 -2.67 -10.68
CA ALA A 38 1.06 -1.32 -11.21
C ALA A 38 1.27 -1.37 -12.72
N SER A 39 0.19 -1.23 -13.50
CA SER A 39 0.25 -1.28 -14.95
C SER A 39 -0.53 -0.14 -15.59
N VAL A 40 -0.12 0.20 -16.81
CA VAL A 40 -0.78 1.20 -17.66
C VAL A 40 -1.09 0.52 -18.99
N ASN A 41 -2.34 0.62 -19.46
CA ASN A 41 -2.73 0.08 -20.75
C ASN A 41 -2.42 1.10 -21.89
N PRO A 42 -2.54 0.72 -23.18
CA PRO A 42 -2.30 1.64 -24.29
C PRO A 42 -3.23 2.85 -24.35
N GLU A 43 -4.39 2.78 -23.69
CA GLU A 43 -5.37 3.86 -23.60
C GLU A 43 -5.06 4.84 -22.46
N GLY A 44 -4.02 4.56 -21.67
CA GLY A 44 -3.59 5.39 -20.53
C GLY A 44 -4.27 5.06 -19.22
N GLU A 45 -5.17 4.07 -19.18
CA GLU A 45 -5.82 3.62 -17.96
C GLU A 45 -4.85 2.84 -17.09
N ARG A 46 -5.03 2.94 -15.77
CA ARG A 46 -4.09 2.38 -14.81
C ARG A 46 -4.75 1.37 -13.91
N TRP A 47 -4.07 0.24 -13.72
CA TRP A 47 -4.50 -0.83 -12.85
C TRP A 47 -3.49 -1.00 -11.72
N LEU A 48 -3.95 -0.78 -10.50
CA LEU A 48 -3.15 -0.98 -9.30
C LEU A 48 -3.76 -2.07 -8.44
N GLN A 49 -2.91 -2.89 -7.84
CA GLN A 49 -3.30 -3.92 -6.89
C GLN A 49 -2.27 -3.97 -5.76
N TRP A 50 -2.73 -4.07 -4.52
CA TRP A 50 -1.86 -4.19 -3.35
C TRP A 50 -2.45 -5.17 -2.34
N ASN A 51 -1.56 -5.77 -1.53
CA ASN A 51 -1.97 -6.64 -0.43
C ASN A 51 -2.63 -5.79 0.67
N THR A 52 -3.68 -6.33 1.28
CA THR A 52 -4.40 -5.67 2.38
C THR A 52 -4.70 -6.63 3.51
N VAL A 53 -4.94 -6.07 4.68
CA VAL A 53 -5.42 -6.78 5.87
C VAL A 53 -6.89 -6.41 6.04
N SER A 54 -7.77 -7.41 6.04
CA SER A 54 -9.21 -7.17 6.18
C SER A 54 -9.50 -6.44 7.50
N GLY A 55 -10.36 -5.43 7.44
CA GLY A 55 -10.68 -4.53 8.56
C GLY A 55 -9.81 -3.27 8.65
N ARG A 56 -8.66 -3.21 7.96
CA ARG A 56 -7.82 -2.00 7.92
C ARG A 56 -8.32 -0.98 6.90
N VAL A 57 -8.06 0.29 7.17
CA VAL A 57 -8.34 1.40 6.26
C VAL A 57 -7.06 1.85 5.55
N TYR A 58 -7.16 2.11 4.25
CA TYR A 58 -6.04 2.52 3.40
C TYR A 58 -6.33 3.84 2.67
N HIS A 59 -5.32 4.69 2.50
CA HIS A 59 -5.34 5.83 1.57
C HIS A 59 -4.51 5.53 0.33
N LEU A 60 -5.16 5.52 -0.83
CA LEU A 60 -4.47 5.60 -2.11
C LEU A 60 -4.26 7.06 -2.48
N GLN A 61 -3.02 7.41 -2.79
CA GLN A 61 -2.64 8.74 -3.19
C GLN A 61 -1.92 8.73 -4.53
N ALA A 62 -2.16 9.77 -5.35
CA ALA A 62 -1.46 9.99 -6.61
C ALA A 62 -0.92 11.41 -6.72
N ALA A 63 0.24 11.57 -7.36
CA ALA A 63 0.90 12.86 -7.60
C ALA A 63 1.56 12.90 -8.99
N SER A 64 1.59 14.07 -9.63
CA SER A 64 2.27 14.30 -10.91
C SER A 64 3.79 14.52 -10.77
N ASN A 65 4.28 14.68 -9.54
CA ASN A 65 5.69 14.68 -9.19
C ASN A 65 5.89 13.87 -7.91
N ALA A 66 7.06 13.24 -7.75
CA ALA A 66 7.41 12.53 -6.52
C ALA A 66 7.95 13.46 -5.43
N VAL A 67 7.89 14.79 -5.65
CA VAL A 67 8.36 15.78 -4.68
C VAL A 67 7.25 16.02 -3.66
N ALA A 68 7.61 16.04 -2.38
CA ALA A 68 6.66 16.18 -1.29
C ALA A 68 5.81 17.45 -1.43
N GLY A 69 4.53 17.31 -1.80
CA GLY A 69 3.59 18.44 -1.78
C GLY A 69 2.23 18.17 -2.42
N ASP A 70 2.20 17.54 -3.60
CA ASP A 70 1.01 17.57 -4.47
C ASP A 70 0.35 16.19 -4.67
N TRP A 71 0.07 15.48 -3.57
CA TRP A 71 -0.72 14.25 -3.61
C TRP A 71 -2.21 14.59 -3.75
N ALA A 72 -2.65 14.89 -4.98
CA ALA A 72 -3.98 15.43 -5.28
C ALA A 72 -5.10 14.38 -5.23
N MET A 73 -4.82 13.14 -5.61
CA MET A 73 -5.77 12.04 -5.43
C MET A 73 -5.65 11.54 -3.99
N ASN A 74 -6.78 11.38 -3.30
CA ASN A 74 -6.84 10.79 -1.96
C ASN A 74 -8.13 9.98 -1.84
N GLN A 75 -8.03 8.67 -2.09
CA GLN A 75 -9.15 7.75 -1.96
C GLN A 75 -8.97 6.88 -0.72
N THR A 76 -10.05 6.66 0.03
CA THR A 76 -10.07 5.87 1.25
C THR A 76 -10.78 4.54 1.01
N PHE A 77 -10.16 3.43 1.41
CA PHE A 77 -10.70 2.08 1.24
C PHE A 77 -10.70 1.34 2.57
N LEU A 78 -11.85 0.80 2.97
CA LEU A 78 -11.90 -0.25 3.98
C LEU A 78 -11.61 -1.59 3.30
N ALA A 79 -10.50 -2.24 3.65
CA ALA A 79 -10.19 -3.55 3.11
C ALA A 79 -11.13 -4.61 3.69
N THR A 80 -11.73 -5.39 2.81
CA THR A 80 -12.61 -6.52 3.19
C THR A 80 -12.01 -7.88 2.81
N SER A 81 -10.85 -7.87 2.14
CA SER A 81 -10.14 -9.03 1.63
C SER A 81 -8.64 -8.86 1.80
N ALA A 82 -7.88 -9.91 1.45
CA ALA A 82 -6.42 -9.91 1.46
C ALA A 82 -5.80 -9.03 0.35
N VAL A 83 -6.61 -8.53 -0.59
CA VAL A 83 -6.16 -7.74 -1.74
C VAL A 83 -7.17 -6.63 -2.01
N SER A 84 -6.66 -5.44 -2.34
CA SER A 84 -7.44 -4.32 -2.88
C SER A 84 -6.87 -3.86 -4.21
N TRP A 85 -7.69 -3.21 -5.03
CA TRP A 85 -7.31 -2.76 -6.36
C TRP A 85 -8.05 -1.49 -6.76
N ILE A 86 -7.50 -0.77 -7.73
CA ILE A 86 -8.20 0.31 -8.44
C ILE A 86 -8.01 0.20 -9.95
N HIS A 87 -8.97 0.75 -10.67
CA HIS A 87 -8.90 1.03 -12.10
C HIS A 87 -9.09 2.54 -12.28
N ASP A 88 -7.99 3.25 -12.52
CA ASP A 88 -8.01 4.69 -12.75
C ASP A 88 -8.13 4.96 -14.25
N THR A 89 -9.36 5.21 -14.70
CA THR A 89 -9.72 5.54 -16.08
C THR A 89 -9.62 7.03 -16.40
N ASN A 90 -9.40 7.87 -15.38
CA ASN A 90 -9.35 9.34 -15.53
C ASN A 90 -7.94 9.89 -15.30
N ALA A 91 -6.93 9.02 -15.26
CA ALA A 91 -5.56 9.43 -15.07
C ALA A 91 -5.08 10.32 -16.24
N PRO A 92 -4.40 11.45 -15.97
CA PRO A 92 -3.72 12.19 -17.03
C PRO A 92 -2.68 11.31 -17.76
N SER A 93 -2.41 11.66 -19.02
CA SER A 93 -1.43 11.00 -19.87
C SER A 93 0.02 11.17 -19.43
N ASP A 94 0.28 12.11 -18.51
CA ASP A 94 1.60 12.36 -17.95
C ASP A 94 2.02 11.29 -16.93
N LEU A 95 3.29 11.32 -16.51
CA LEU A 95 3.78 10.46 -15.44
C LEU A 95 3.02 10.76 -14.14
N LEU A 96 2.59 9.70 -13.45
CA LEU A 96 2.01 9.76 -12.11
C LEU A 96 2.74 8.80 -11.19
N TYR A 97 2.89 9.22 -9.95
CA TYR A 97 3.35 8.42 -8.83
C TYR A 97 2.17 8.02 -7.99
N TYR A 98 2.13 6.77 -7.56
CA TYR A 98 1.12 6.25 -6.64
C TYR A 98 1.76 5.77 -5.35
N ARG A 99 1.07 5.97 -4.23
CA ARG A 99 1.40 5.31 -2.96
C ARG A 99 0.13 4.90 -2.24
N VAL A 100 0.24 3.85 -1.45
CA VAL A 100 -0.84 3.40 -0.56
C VAL A 100 -0.31 3.52 0.87
N ARG A 101 -1.14 4.00 1.79
CA ARG A 101 -0.81 4.13 3.21
C ARG A 101 -1.85 3.44 4.07
N VAL A 102 -1.40 2.73 5.10
CA VAL A 102 -2.29 2.22 6.15
C VAL A 102 -2.65 3.35 7.11
N LEU A 103 -3.93 3.48 7.43
CA LEU A 103 -4.41 4.38 8.46
C LEU A 103 -4.44 3.64 9.78
N ALA A 104 -3.87 4.25 10.80
CA ALA A 104 -4.06 3.80 12.17
C ALA A 104 -5.56 3.86 12.51
N ASP A 105 -6.03 2.88 13.28
CA ASP A 105 -7.28 3.01 13.99
C ASP A 105 -7.12 4.15 15.01
N GLU A 106 -7.99 5.17 14.96
CA GLU A 106 -8.01 6.30 15.91
C GLU A 106 -8.35 5.87 17.34
#